data_AF-A0A513X026-F1
#
_entry.id   AF-A0A513X026-F1
#
_cell.length_a   1.000
_cell.length_b   1.000
_cell.length_c   1.000
_cell.angle_alpha   90.00
_cell.angle_beta   90.00
_cell.angle_gamma   90.00
#
_symmetry.space_group_name_H-M   'P 1'
#
loop_
_entity.id
_entity.type
_entity.pdbx_description
1 polymer ?
#
loop_
_entity_poly.entity_id
_entity_poly.type
_entity_poly.pdbx_seq_one_letter_code
_entity_poly.pdbx_strand_id
1 'polypeptide(L)'
;ELKIFTPAVMLPITATDRPFNFDLFYAANRKGEKDKPKQNILEWFVGFAEGDGSWQAHERGTCAFIVTQSTEDLVLLQYIRSNLGFGRIIQQSSHCHRFVVQDKVGLSLITHIISGNIVFPTRTLIFQPFRVNTLLTSKRLSPITPITKKVIPTLSDARLSGYTDAEGRVS
;
A
#
# COMPACT_ATOMS: atom_id res chain seq x y z
N GLU A 1 50.15 -3.00 11.62
CA GLU A 1 49.21 -3.94 10.98
C GLU A 1 47.90 -3.22 10.66
N LEU A 2 47.65 -2.91 9.39
CA LEU A 2 46.37 -2.37 8.91
C LEU A 2 45.49 -3.53 8.46
N LYS A 3 44.32 -3.71 9.08
CA LYS A 3 43.29 -4.66 8.61
C LYS A 3 42.51 -4.02 7.46
N ILE A 4 42.73 -4.52 6.25
CA ILE A 4 41.99 -4.16 5.04
C ILE A 4 40.58 -4.74 5.15
N PHE A 5 39.57 -3.89 5.05
CA PHE A 5 38.17 -4.27 4.92
C PHE A 5 38.00 -5.08 3.62
N THR A 6 37.56 -6.32 3.74
CA THR A 6 37.14 -7.16 2.62
C THR A 6 35.79 -6.66 2.12
N PRO A 7 35.56 -6.47 0.81
CA PRO A 7 34.23 -6.16 0.31
C PRO A 7 33.33 -7.37 0.53
N ALA A 8 32.16 -7.14 1.12
CA ALA A 8 31.14 -8.17 1.26
C ALA A 8 30.78 -8.70 -0.14
N VAL A 9 31.02 -9.99 -0.35
CA VAL A 9 30.56 -10.71 -1.53
C VAL A 9 29.03 -10.60 -1.55
N MET A 10 28.49 -9.82 -2.50
CA MET A 10 27.06 -9.83 -2.80
C MET A 10 26.73 -11.19 -3.38
N LEU A 11 26.19 -12.08 -2.54
CA LEU A 11 25.55 -13.30 -3.02
C LEU A 11 24.32 -12.91 -3.84
N PRO A 12 24.06 -13.55 -5.00
CA PRO A 12 22.85 -13.29 -5.76
C PRO A 12 21.66 -13.70 -4.89
N ILE A 13 20.84 -12.72 -4.53
CA ILE A 13 19.58 -12.95 -3.81
C ILE A 13 18.68 -13.70 -4.79
N THR A 14 18.58 -15.01 -4.64
CA THR A 14 17.62 -15.83 -5.38
C THR A 14 16.22 -15.54 -4.84
N ALA A 15 15.61 -14.48 -5.38
CA ALA A 15 14.23 -14.12 -5.10
C ALA A 15 13.34 -15.29 -5.55
N THR A 16 12.66 -15.93 -4.60
CA THR A 16 11.59 -16.88 -4.91
C THR A 16 10.30 -16.11 -5.11
N ASP A 17 9.70 -16.28 -6.28
CA ASP A 17 8.48 -15.59 -6.69
C ASP A 17 7.30 -15.99 -5.79
N ARG A 18 6.38 -15.04 -5.56
CA ARG A 18 5.15 -15.32 -4.82
C ARG A 18 3.96 -14.49 -5.34
N PRO A 19 2.73 -15.02 -5.24
CA PRO A 19 1.52 -14.25 -5.52
C PRO A 19 1.28 -13.16 -4.46
N PHE A 20 0.34 -12.25 -4.76
CA PHE A 20 -0.23 -11.33 -3.77
C PHE A 20 -0.82 -12.11 -2.59
N ASN A 21 -0.63 -11.60 -1.37
CA ASN A 21 -1.15 -12.23 -0.15
C ASN A 21 -1.85 -11.16 0.69
N PHE A 22 -3.12 -11.42 1.06
CA PHE A 22 -3.96 -10.52 1.85
C PHE A 22 -4.46 -11.15 3.15
N ASP A 23 -3.84 -12.23 3.62
CA ASP A 23 -4.30 -13.00 4.80
C ASP A 23 -4.32 -12.14 6.06
N LEU A 24 -3.27 -11.33 6.26
CA LEU A 24 -3.22 -10.39 7.39
C LEU A 24 -4.32 -9.33 7.31
N PHE A 25 -4.68 -8.89 6.11
CA PHE A 25 -5.81 -7.97 5.93
C PHE A 25 -7.13 -8.66 6.26
N TYR A 26 -7.40 -9.86 5.73
CA TYR A 26 -8.63 -10.59 5.99
C TYR A 26 -8.80 -10.99 7.45
N ALA A 27 -7.71 -11.32 8.14
CA ALA A 27 -7.71 -11.62 9.57
C ALA A 27 -7.94 -10.37 10.44
N ALA A 28 -7.39 -9.21 10.03
CA ALA A 28 -7.55 -7.96 10.76
C ALA A 28 -8.90 -7.26 10.51
N ASN A 29 -9.51 -7.50 9.34
CA ASN A 29 -10.76 -6.89 8.94
C ASN A 29 -11.95 -7.59 9.62
N ARG A 30 -12.63 -6.85 10.52
CA ARG A 30 -13.73 -7.37 11.34
C ARG A 30 -15.09 -7.42 10.64
N LYS A 31 -15.18 -7.00 9.38
CA LYS A 31 -16.41 -7.07 8.60
C LYS A 31 -16.85 -8.51 8.34
N GLY A 32 -18.13 -8.70 8.08
CA GLY A 32 -18.65 -9.99 7.61
C GLY A 32 -18.04 -10.36 6.26
N GLU A 33 -17.94 -11.65 5.96
CA GLU A 33 -17.23 -12.16 4.77
C GLU A 33 -17.76 -11.59 3.45
N LYS A 34 -19.07 -11.33 3.37
CA LYS A 34 -19.72 -10.72 2.20
C LYS A 34 -19.37 -9.24 2.00
N ASP A 35 -18.96 -8.55 3.06
CA ASP A 35 -18.66 -7.11 3.07
C ASP A 35 -17.16 -6.85 2.98
N LYS A 36 -16.33 -7.90 2.89
CA LYS A 36 -14.89 -7.78 2.68
C LYS A 36 -14.61 -7.56 1.19
N PRO A 37 -13.63 -6.71 0.84
CA PRO A 37 -13.20 -6.56 -0.54
C PRO A 37 -12.68 -7.90 -1.08
N LYS A 38 -12.99 -8.19 -2.35
CA LYS A 38 -12.43 -9.37 -3.04
C LYS A 38 -10.94 -9.18 -3.31
N GLN A 39 -10.22 -10.28 -3.47
CA GLN A 39 -8.78 -10.27 -3.73
C GLN A 39 -8.39 -9.43 -4.96
N ASN A 40 -9.09 -9.58 -6.08
CA ASN A 40 -8.80 -8.81 -7.29
C ASN A 40 -8.95 -7.29 -7.07
N ILE A 41 -9.89 -6.86 -6.22
CA ILE A 41 -10.04 -5.45 -5.85
C ILE A 41 -8.83 -4.96 -5.04
N LEU A 42 -8.30 -5.81 -4.15
CA LEU A 42 -7.09 -5.50 -3.38
C LEU A 42 -5.84 -5.47 -4.26
N GLU A 43 -5.70 -6.38 -5.22
CA GLU A 43 -4.62 -6.39 -6.22
C GLU A 43 -4.64 -5.11 -7.06
N TRP A 44 -5.82 -4.77 -7.60
CA TRP A 44 -6.04 -3.51 -8.31
C TRP A 44 -5.66 -2.32 -7.42
N PHE A 45 -6.15 -2.28 -6.18
CA PHE A 45 -5.87 -1.17 -5.27
C PHE A 45 -4.39 -1.07 -4.91
N VAL A 46 -3.66 -2.19 -4.78
CA VAL A 46 -2.20 -2.18 -4.59
C VAL A 46 -1.52 -1.49 -5.78
N GLY A 47 -1.87 -1.87 -7.02
CA GLY A 47 -1.33 -1.24 -8.23
C GLY A 47 -1.63 0.25 -8.29
N PHE A 48 -2.88 0.61 -8.02
CA PHE A 48 -3.34 2.00 -8.03
C PHE A 48 -2.64 2.84 -6.96
N ALA A 49 -2.59 2.37 -5.71
CA ALA A 49 -1.91 3.05 -4.61
C ALA A 49 -0.38 3.14 -4.82
N GLU A 50 0.18 2.24 -5.62
CA GLU A 50 1.59 2.26 -5.97
C GLU A 50 1.92 3.34 -7.02
N GLY A 51 0.99 3.72 -7.88
CA GLY A 51 1.08 4.93 -8.71
C GLY A 51 0.76 6.18 -7.90
N ASP A 52 -0.51 6.33 -7.53
CA ASP A 52 -1.09 7.60 -7.05
C ASP A 52 -1.24 7.72 -5.53
N GLY A 53 -0.93 6.66 -4.78
CA GLY A 53 -0.98 6.68 -3.33
C GLY A 53 0.13 7.56 -2.71
N SER A 54 -0.22 8.26 -1.65
CA SER A 54 0.71 9.04 -0.82
C SER A 54 0.72 8.50 0.60
N TRP A 55 1.88 8.00 1.04
CA TRP A 55 2.10 7.54 2.41
C TRP A 55 2.83 8.63 3.20
N GLN A 56 2.14 9.24 4.15
CA GLN A 56 2.70 10.30 4.99
C GLN A 56 2.96 9.76 6.39
N ALA A 57 4.19 9.92 6.86
CA ALA A 57 4.60 9.61 8.22
C ALA A 57 5.32 10.84 8.80
N HIS A 58 4.72 11.47 9.80
CA HIS A 58 5.27 12.67 10.45
C HIS A 58 5.93 12.30 11.78
N GLU A 59 6.93 13.09 12.21
CA GLU A 59 7.76 12.83 13.40
C GLU A 59 6.96 12.69 14.71
N ARG A 60 5.75 13.28 14.78
CA ARG A 60 4.87 13.22 15.96
C ARG A 60 3.96 11.98 16.00
N GLY A 61 4.24 10.97 15.18
CA GLY A 61 3.43 9.75 15.08
C GLY A 61 2.13 9.93 14.29
N THR A 62 1.90 11.08 13.68
CA THR A 62 0.75 11.29 12.79
C THR A 62 1.03 10.62 11.45
N CYS A 63 0.16 9.70 11.05
CA CYS A 63 0.23 9.04 9.74
C CYS A 63 -1.03 9.34 8.94
N ALA A 64 -0.88 9.44 7.62
CA ALA A 64 -1.99 9.53 6.70
C ALA A 64 -1.67 8.76 5.42
N PHE A 65 -2.65 8.01 4.93
CA PHE A 65 -2.66 7.56 3.54
C PHE A 65 -3.63 8.44 2.76
N ILE A 66 -3.18 8.95 1.62
CA ILE A 66 -3.93 9.90 0.81
C ILE A 66 -3.85 9.50 -0.66
N VAL A 67 -4.99 9.51 -1.34
CA VAL A 67 -5.07 9.54 -2.80
C VAL A 67 -5.72 10.86 -3.18
N THR A 68 -5.08 11.64 -4.04
CA THR A 68 -5.65 12.88 -4.58
C THR A 68 -6.03 12.65 -6.03
N GLN A 69 -7.22 13.05 -6.43
CA GLN A 69 -7.72 12.96 -7.80
C GLN A 69 -8.42 14.26 -8.19
N SER A 70 -8.60 14.46 -9.50
CA SER A 70 -9.39 15.55 -10.06
C SER A 70 -10.85 15.49 -9.57
N THR A 71 -11.63 16.55 -9.75
CA THR A 71 -13.07 16.50 -9.45
C THR A 71 -13.81 15.57 -10.42
N GLU A 72 -13.32 15.48 -11.65
CA GLU A 72 -13.83 14.62 -12.72
C GLU A 72 -13.72 13.13 -12.32
N ASP A 73 -12.66 12.77 -11.59
CA ASP A 73 -12.38 11.42 -11.10
C ASP A 73 -12.90 11.15 -9.67
N LEU A 74 -13.84 11.97 -9.17
CA LEU A 74 -14.43 11.76 -7.84
C LEU A 74 -15.07 10.37 -7.69
N VAL A 75 -15.66 9.84 -8.77
CA VAL A 75 -16.27 8.51 -8.80
C VAL A 75 -15.24 7.41 -8.47
N LEU A 76 -13.99 7.57 -8.90
CA LEU A 76 -12.90 6.65 -8.58
C LEU A 76 -12.60 6.63 -7.07
N LEU A 77 -12.56 7.80 -6.42
CA LEU A 77 -12.40 7.89 -4.97
C LEU A 77 -13.59 7.25 -4.23
N GLN A 78 -14.81 7.44 -4.74
CA GLN A 78 -16.02 6.79 -4.20
C GLN A 78 -15.97 5.28 -4.35
N TYR A 79 -15.45 4.78 -5.48
CA TYR A 79 -15.24 3.36 -5.72
C TYR A 79 -14.22 2.76 -4.73
N ILE A 80 -13.07 3.40 -4.53
CA ILE A 80 -12.06 2.99 -3.54
C ILE A 80 -12.70 2.94 -2.14
N ARG A 81 -13.34 4.04 -1.72
CA ARG A 81 -13.97 4.14 -0.39
C ARG A 81 -15.03 3.06 -0.19
N SER A 82 -15.86 2.79 -1.20
CA SER A 82 -16.98 1.85 -1.08
C SER A 82 -16.47 0.41 -1.00
N ASN A 83 -15.47 0.04 -1.79
CA ASN A 83 -14.90 -1.30 -1.78
C ASN A 83 -14.10 -1.59 -0.51
N LEU A 84 -13.25 -0.66 -0.06
CA LEU A 84 -12.51 -0.81 1.20
C LEU A 84 -13.48 -0.68 2.41
N GLY A 85 -14.47 0.19 2.27
CA GLY A 85 -15.47 0.57 3.26
C GLY A 85 -14.89 1.11 4.56
N PHE A 86 -13.78 1.85 4.44
CA PHE A 86 -13.21 2.71 5.48
C PHE A 86 -12.55 3.93 4.81
N GLY A 87 -12.09 4.89 5.60
CA GLY A 87 -11.59 6.17 5.10
C GLY A 87 -12.72 7.14 4.73
N ARG A 88 -12.33 8.35 4.36
CA ARG A 88 -13.26 9.44 4.01
C ARG A 88 -12.81 10.16 2.75
N ILE A 89 -13.77 10.75 2.05
CA ILE A 89 -13.49 11.65 0.91
C ILE A 89 -13.68 13.08 1.39
N ILE A 90 -12.72 13.94 1.09
CA ILE A 90 -12.78 15.37 1.36
C ILE A 90 -12.51 16.15 0.08
N GLN A 91 -13.16 17.29 -0.08
CA GLN A 91 -12.79 18.26 -1.11
C GLN A 91 -11.57 19.05 -0.62
N GLN A 92 -10.49 19.07 -1.40
CA GLN A 92 -9.30 19.85 -1.06
C GLN A 92 -9.31 21.22 -1.73
N SER A 93 -9.82 21.32 -2.95
CA SER A 93 -9.99 22.56 -3.70
C SER A 93 -11.21 22.48 -4.60
N SER A 94 -11.51 23.53 -5.37
CA SER A 94 -12.54 23.49 -6.42
C SER A 94 -12.30 22.40 -7.47
N HIS A 95 -11.04 21.98 -7.67
CA HIS A 95 -10.64 21.09 -8.77
C HIS A 95 -10.15 19.72 -8.32
N CYS A 96 -10.10 19.43 -7.01
CA CYS A 96 -9.60 18.14 -6.56
C CYS A 96 -10.21 17.66 -5.25
N HIS A 97 -10.30 16.33 -5.15
CA HIS A 97 -10.79 15.60 -4.01
C HIS A 97 -9.72 14.63 -3.50
N ARG A 98 -9.84 14.24 -2.23
CA ARG A 98 -8.92 13.30 -1.59
C ARG A 98 -9.67 12.18 -0.90
N PHE A 99 -9.27 10.95 -1.16
CA PHE A 99 -9.52 9.84 -0.26
C PHE A 99 -8.43 9.85 0.83
N VAL A 100 -8.85 9.89 2.10
CA VAL A 100 -7.96 10.05 3.26
C VAL A 100 -8.25 8.99 4.30
N VAL A 101 -7.18 8.32 4.76
CA VAL A 101 -7.18 7.40 5.90
C VAL A 101 -6.20 7.91 6.95
N GLN A 102 -6.68 8.13 8.17
CA GLN A 102 -5.90 8.70 9.28
C GLN A 102 -6.20 8.05 10.63
N ASP A 103 -7.33 7.34 10.75
CA ASP A 103 -7.64 6.59 11.96
C ASP A 103 -6.75 5.35 12.06
N LYS A 104 -6.42 4.95 13.29
CA LYS A 104 -5.46 3.87 13.55
C LYS A 104 -5.89 2.52 12.94
N VAL A 105 -7.19 2.25 12.89
CA VAL A 105 -7.73 0.99 12.37
C VAL A 105 -7.56 0.95 10.85
N GLY A 106 -8.03 1.99 10.16
CA GLY A 106 -7.88 2.12 8.71
C GLY A 106 -6.42 2.13 8.27
N LEU A 107 -5.55 2.84 8.99
CA LEU A 107 -4.11 2.83 8.70
C LEU A 107 -3.49 1.44 8.84
N SER A 108 -3.87 0.69 9.88
CA SER A 108 -3.43 -0.70 10.04
C SER A 108 -3.91 -1.59 8.90
N LEU A 109 -5.14 -1.40 8.42
CA LEU A 109 -5.68 -2.14 7.27
C LEU A 109 -4.93 -1.79 5.97
N ILE A 110 -4.66 -0.51 5.70
CA ILE A 110 -3.81 -0.09 4.56
C ILE A 110 -2.43 -0.74 4.67
N THR A 111 -1.82 -0.71 5.85
CA THR A 111 -0.52 -1.35 6.08
C THR A 111 -0.55 -2.84 5.76
N HIS A 112 -1.61 -3.58 6.13
CA HIS A 112 -1.73 -5.00 5.78
C HIS A 112 -1.99 -5.26 4.30
N ILE A 113 -2.74 -4.39 3.60
CA ILE A 113 -2.97 -4.52 2.16
C ILE A 113 -1.68 -4.32 1.38
N ILE A 114 -0.88 -3.32 1.77
CA ILE A 114 0.33 -2.91 1.03
C ILE A 114 1.57 -3.73 1.43
N SER A 115 1.70 -4.11 2.71
CA SER A 115 2.90 -4.80 3.21
C SER A 115 3.13 -6.13 2.50
N GLY A 116 4.27 -6.23 1.82
CA GLY A 116 4.65 -7.40 1.05
C GLY A 116 4.14 -7.36 -0.39
N ASN A 117 3.09 -6.59 -0.69
CA ASN A 117 2.44 -6.59 -2.01
C ASN A 117 2.97 -5.50 -2.96
N ILE A 118 3.86 -4.62 -2.50
CA ILE A 118 4.54 -3.63 -3.35
C ILE A 118 5.47 -4.33 -4.36
N VAL A 119 5.41 -3.91 -5.62
CA VAL A 119 6.21 -4.47 -6.72
C VAL A 119 7.50 -3.67 -6.95
N PHE A 120 7.44 -2.35 -6.88
CA PHE A 120 8.54 -1.43 -7.13
C PHE A 120 9.38 -1.20 -5.86
N PRO A 121 10.70 -1.45 -5.90
CA PRO A 121 11.58 -1.22 -4.75
C PRO A 121 11.58 0.22 -4.23
N THR A 122 11.47 1.20 -5.13
CA THR A 122 11.41 2.63 -4.78
C THR A 122 10.19 2.95 -3.91
N ARG A 123 9.03 2.42 -4.27
CA ARG A 123 7.78 2.57 -3.51
C ARG A 123 7.86 1.85 -2.16
N THR A 124 8.59 0.73 -2.10
CA THR A 124 8.86 0.03 -0.83
C THR A 124 9.61 0.92 0.15
N LEU A 125 10.62 1.67 -0.31
CA LEU A 125 11.39 2.60 0.54
C LEU A 125 10.51 3.73 1.09
N ILE A 126 9.65 4.32 0.26
CA ILE A 126 8.71 5.40 0.67
C ILE A 126 7.69 4.88 1.68
N PHE A 127 7.22 3.64 1.53
CA PHE A 127 6.27 3.02 2.44
C PHE A 127 6.87 2.64 3.80
N GLN A 128 8.18 2.41 3.91
CA GLN A 128 8.79 1.92 5.15
C GLN A 128 8.53 2.81 6.38
N PRO A 129 8.78 4.14 6.34
CA PRO A 129 8.54 5.01 7.50
C PRO A 129 7.07 5.01 7.91
N PHE A 130 6.15 5.02 6.94
CA PHE A 130 4.71 4.92 7.19
C PHE A 130 4.36 3.62 7.91
N ARG A 131 4.85 2.48 7.41
CA ARG A 131 4.62 1.18 8.03
C ARG A 131 5.11 1.16 9.49
N VAL A 132 6.34 1.60 9.74
CA VAL A 132 6.92 1.62 11.09
C VAL A 132 6.08 2.49 12.02
N ASN A 133 5.72 3.71 11.61
CA ASN A 133 4.94 4.62 12.46
C ASN A 133 3.52 4.11 12.73
N THR A 134 2.87 3.45 11.76
CA THR A 134 1.55 2.83 11.98
C THR A 134 1.61 1.68 13.00
N LEU A 135 2.68 0.88 13.00
CA LEU A 135 2.87 -0.20 13.98
C LEU A 135 3.12 0.35 15.39
N LEU A 136 4.03 1.32 15.53
CA LEU A 136 4.35 1.94 16.82
C LEU A 136 3.11 2.58 17.48
N THR A 137 2.29 3.29 16.71
CA THR A 137 1.08 3.96 17.21
C THR A 137 -0.07 3.02 17.55
N SER A 138 -0.06 1.81 17.01
CA SER A 138 -1.08 0.77 17.25
C SER A 138 -0.84 -0.05 18.53
N LYS A 139 0.29 0.16 19.23
CA LYS A 139 0.79 -0.71 20.33
C LYS A 139 0.95 -2.19 19.95
N ARG A 140 0.83 -2.53 18.66
CA ARG A 140 1.11 -3.87 18.13
C ARG A 140 2.48 -3.83 17.47
N LEU A 141 3.50 -4.24 18.22
CA LEU A 141 4.82 -4.54 17.67
C LEU A 141 4.76 -5.94 17.06
N SER A 142 4.09 -6.11 15.91
CA SER A 142 4.35 -7.29 15.11
C SER A 142 5.80 -7.20 14.62
N PRO A 143 6.61 -8.28 14.72
CA PRO A 143 7.94 -8.28 14.13
C PRO A 143 7.87 -7.78 12.70
N ILE A 144 8.72 -6.80 12.35
CA ILE A 144 8.86 -6.36 10.98
C ILE A 144 9.48 -7.53 10.23
N THR A 145 8.66 -8.40 9.66
CA THR A 145 9.18 -9.49 8.83
C THR A 145 9.82 -8.81 7.60
N PRO A 146 11.13 -9.00 7.39
CA PRO A 146 11.76 -8.50 6.19
C PRO A 146 11.06 -9.13 4.99
N ILE A 147 10.57 -8.31 4.07
CA ILE A 147 10.00 -8.81 2.81
C ILE A 147 11.21 -9.20 1.97
N THR A 148 11.63 -10.46 2.05
CA THR A 148 12.77 -10.99 1.29
C THR A 148 12.36 -11.53 -0.08
N LYS A 149 11.06 -11.72 -0.32
CA LYS A 149 10.49 -12.25 -1.56
C LYS A 149 9.78 -11.15 -2.34
N LYS A 150 10.16 -10.99 -3.62
CA LYS A 150 9.55 -10.04 -4.54
C LYS A 150 8.20 -10.59 -5.01
N VAL A 151 7.17 -9.75 -4.99
CA VAL A 151 5.91 -10.05 -5.70
C VAL A 151 6.12 -9.74 -7.18
N ILE A 152 5.81 -10.70 -8.04
CA ILE A 152 5.82 -10.50 -9.49
C ILE A 152 4.36 -10.42 -9.94
N PRO A 153 3.89 -9.27 -10.46
CA PRO A 153 2.58 -9.21 -11.06
C PRO A 153 2.57 -10.02 -12.35
N THR A 154 1.40 -10.56 -12.63
CA THR A 154 1.06 -11.41 -13.76
C THR A 154 0.01 -10.71 -14.61
N LEU A 155 -0.18 -11.16 -15.85
CA LEU A 155 -1.28 -10.65 -16.69
C LEU A 155 -2.66 -11.16 -16.21
N SER A 156 -2.69 -12.10 -15.28
CA SER A 156 -3.93 -12.68 -14.72
C SER A 156 -4.40 -12.01 -13.44
N ASP A 157 -3.58 -11.16 -12.81
CA ASP A 157 -4.00 -10.38 -11.64
C ASP A 157 -4.42 -8.95 -12.02
N ALA A 158 -5.17 -8.31 -11.14
CA ALA A 158 -5.73 -6.99 -11.40
C ALA A 158 -4.74 -5.84 -11.12
N ARG A 159 -3.51 -6.13 -10.66
CA ARG A 159 -2.56 -5.10 -10.24
C ARG A 159 -2.11 -4.24 -11.40
N LEU A 160 -1.84 -4.84 -12.56
CA LEU A 160 -1.40 -4.07 -13.74
C LEU A 160 -2.47 -3.05 -14.13
N SER A 161 -3.74 -3.45 -14.17
CA SER A 161 -4.86 -2.55 -14.46
C SER A 161 -4.92 -1.39 -13.47
N GLY A 162 -4.78 -1.65 -12.16
CA GLY A 162 -4.78 -0.59 -11.16
C GLY A 162 -3.62 0.38 -11.32
N TYR A 163 -2.44 -0.11 -11.68
CA TYR A 163 -1.29 0.78 -11.95
C TYR A 163 -1.50 1.60 -13.23
N THR A 164 -2.08 1.01 -14.28
CA THR A 164 -2.43 1.73 -15.51
C THR A 164 -3.54 2.76 -15.27
N ASP A 165 -4.52 2.50 -14.40
CA ASP A 165 -5.54 3.50 -14.05
C ASP A 165 -4.94 4.71 -13.32
N ALA A 166 -3.83 4.52 -12.59
CA ALA A 166 -3.14 5.62 -11.91
C ALA A 166 -2.21 6.42 -12.84
N GLU A 167 -1.37 5.73 -13.62
CA GLU A 167 -0.27 6.37 -14.37
C GLU A 167 -0.49 6.40 -15.90
N GLY A 168 -1.48 5.66 -16.39
CA GLY A 168 -1.76 5.49 -17.81
C GLY A 168 -2.17 6.81 -18.45
N ARG A 169 -1.59 7.08 -19.62
CA ARG A 169 -1.98 8.19 -20.48
C ARG A 169 -2.19 7.65 -21.88
N VAL A 170 -3.35 7.95 -22.45
CA VAL A 170 -3.62 7.72 -23.88
C VAL A 170 -3.71 9.11 -24.50
N SER A 171 -2.74 9.44 -25.35
CA SER A 171 -2.59 10.75 -26.01
C SER A 171 -2.70 10.60 -27.52
#